data_AF-A0A5S6QJZ6-F1
#
_entry.id   AF-A0A5S6QJZ6-F1
#
_cell.length_a   1.000
_cell.length_b   1.000
_cell.length_c   1.000
_cell.angle_alpha   90.00
_cell.angle_beta   90.00
_cell.angle_gamma   90.00
#
_symmetry.space_group_name_H-M   'P 1'
#
loop_
_entity.id
_entity.type
_entity.pdbx_description
1 polymer ?
#
loop_
_entity_poly.entity_id
_entity_poly.type
_entity_poly.pdbx_seq_one_letter_code
_entity_poly.pdbx_strand_id
1 'polypeptide(L)'
;MTAADNANVYEIPPFTKEDNPGGLICESSFATLFPKYREKYIRDCLPLVRSKLAEHGVNIDLDLIEGSLSVRTTRKTWDPFIILKARDLIRLLSRSVPVEQALRILDDRVACDIIKISGIVRNKERFVKRRQRLIGPNGCTLKAIELLTNCYVLVQGNTVSALGPHDGLCHVRRIVEDCMRNLHPVYNIKTLMLKKELMKDPKLANESWDRFLPKFKKKLTSLKRRSKKQRAASSSLPSTSVTSKVDQELETGEYFLKKKEKSNRKTS
;
A
#
# COMPACT_ATOMS: atom_id res chain seq x y z
N MET A 1 -20.73 -9.29 -10.55
CA MET A 1 -21.20 -8.28 -9.60
C MET A 1 -22.44 -7.68 -10.23
N THR A 2 -23.60 -8.12 -9.77
CA THR A 2 -24.90 -7.59 -10.20
C THR A 2 -25.17 -6.28 -9.47
N ALA A 3 -26.14 -5.47 -9.91
CA ALA A 3 -26.53 -4.26 -9.17
C ALA A 3 -27.08 -4.59 -7.77
N ALA A 4 -27.59 -5.82 -7.58
CA ALA A 4 -28.11 -6.30 -6.31
C ALA A 4 -27.04 -6.50 -5.22
N ASP A 5 -25.76 -6.67 -5.60
CA ASP A 5 -24.68 -6.93 -4.63
C ASP A 5 -24.31 -5.69 -3.78
N ASN A 6 -24.77 -4.49 -4.17
CA ASN A 6 -24.41 -3.20 -3.53
C ASN A 6 -25.58 -2.50 -2.81
N ALA A 7 -26.75 -3.12 -2.74
CA ALA A 7 -27.86 -2.55 -1.98
C ALA A 7 -27.70 -2.95 -0.51
N ASN A 8 -27.33 -2.01 0.36
CA ASN A 8 -27.52 -2.15 1.80
C ASN A 8 -29.03 -2.29 2.06
N VAL A 9 -29.51 -3.53 2.17
CA VAL A 9 -30.94 -3.86 2.39
C VAL A 9 -31.42 -3.39 3.78
N TYR A 10 -30.51 -2.99 4.67
CA TYR A 10 -30.83 -2.62 6.05
C TYR A 10 -30.30 -1.23 6.38
N GLU A 11 -31.21 -0.31 6.71
CA GLU A 11 -30.86 0.94 7.40
C GLU A 11 -30.49 0.60 8.83
N ILE A 12 -29.27 0.97 9.25
CA ILE A 12 -28.81 0.75 10.62
C ILE A 12 -29.37 1.90 11.47
N PRO A 13 -30.24 1.62 12.46
CA PRO A 13 -30.74 2.66 13.35
C PRO A 13 -29.59 3.24 14.19
N PRO A 14 -29.61 4.54 14.52
CA PRO A 14 -28.59 5.11 15.39
C PRO A 14 -28.70 4.52 16.78
N PHE A 15 -27.58 4.05 17.33
CA PHE A 15 -27.50 3.69 18.74
C PHE A 15 -27.45 4.99 19.54
N THR A 16 -28.19 5.08 20.65
CA THR A 16 -28.25 6.26 21.51
C THR A 16 -27.89 5.92 22.96
N LYS A 17 -27.71 6.95 23.80
CA LYS A 17 -27.42 6.79 25.23
C LYS A 17 -28.55 6.07 25.99
N GLU A 18 -29.78 6.18 25.49
CA GLU A 18 -30.97 5.58 26.10
C GLU A 18 -30.98 4.06 25.93
N ASP A 19 -30.34 3.55 24.87
CA ASP A 19 -30.27 2.12 24.58
C ASP A 19 -29.30 1.36 25.50
N ASN A 20 -28.38 2.08 26.17
CA ASN A 20 -27.46 1.50 27.15
C ASN A 20 -27.28 2.41 28.39
N PRO A 21 -28.29 2.45 29.29
CA PRO A 21 -28.26 3.31 30.46
C PRO A 21 -27.23 2.84 31.51
N GLY A 22 -26.89 1.54 31.52
CA GLY A 22 -25.92 0.95 32.44
C GLY A 22 -24.46 1.13 32.02
N GLY A 23 -24.21 1.58 30.78
CA GLY A 23 -22.86 1.73 30.23
C GLY A 23 -22.12 0.40 30.06
N LEU A 24 -20.80 0.48 29.93
CA LEU A 24 -19.93 -0.70 29.82
C LEU A 24 -19.40 -1.12 31.20
N ILE A 25 -19.42 -2.44 31.46
CA ILE A 25 -18.93 -3.03 32.71
C ILE A 25 -17.40 -3.14 32.72
N CYS A 26 -16.83 -3.57 31.60
CA CYS A 26 -15.40 -3.82 31.46
C CYS A 26 -14.72 -2.72 30.64
N GLU A 27 -13.46 -2.45 30.97
CA GLU A 27 -12.62 -1.53 30.20
C GLU A 27 -12.01 -2.24 28.98
N SER A 28 -12.13 -1.61 27.81
CA SER A 28 -11.42 -1.95 26.60
C SER A 28 -10.39 -0.87 26.28
N SER A 29 -9.16 -1.29 25.97
CA SER A 29 -8.04 -0.40 25.66
C SER A 29 -7.34 -0.83 24.38
N PHE A 30 -7.00 0.13 23.53
CA PHE A 30 -6.18 -0.10 22.34
C PHE A 30 -5.06 0.94 22.26
N ALA A 31 -3.87 0.49 21.87
CA ALA A 31 -2.73 1.36 21.62
C ALA A 31 -2.22 1.22 20.18
N THR A 32 -1.64 2.28 19.63
CA THR A 32 -0.96 2.28 18.33
C THR A 32 0.27 3.18 18.39
N LEU A 33 1.41 2.61 17.97
CA LEU A 33 2.67 3.35 17.83
C LEU A 33 2.61 4.28 16.61
N PHE A 34 3.16 5.47 16.73
CA PHE A 34 3.31 6.41 15.63
C PHE A 34 4.79 6.81 15.41
N PRO A 35 5.17 7.17 14.18
CA PRO A 35 6.54 7.60 13.90
C PRO A 35 6.88 8.94 14.55
N LYS A 36 8.13 9.11 15.01
CA LYS A 36 8.63 10.34 15.66
C LYS A 36 8.34 11.63 14.89
N TYR A 37 8.43 11.62 13.56
CA TYR A 37 8.15 12.81 12.74
C TYR A 37 6.69 13.30 12.82
N ARG A 38 5.77 12.44 13.28
CA ARG A 38 4.33 12.74 13.38
C ARG A 38 3.93 13.35 14.73
N GLU A 39 4.82 13.28 15.72
CA GLU A 39 4.58 13.69 17.10
C GLU A 39 4.08 15.13 17.23
N LYS A 40 4.76 16.09 16.58
CA LYS A 40 4.40 17.51 16.64
C LYS A 40 2.95 17.74 16.22
N TYR A 41 2.56 17.19 15.07
CA TYR A 41 1.19 17.33 14.58
C TYR A 41 0.17 16.64 15.49
N ILE A 42 0.48 15.44 16.00
CA ILE A 42 -0.43 14.71 16.90
C ILE A 42 -0.67 15.54 18.16
N ARG A 43 0.38 16.13 18.73
CA ARG A 43 0.29 17.01 19.89
C ARG A 43 -0.62 18.21 19.63
N ASP A 44 -0.45 18.87 18.48
CA ASP A 44 -1.22 20.06 18.11
C ASP A 44 -2.72 19.73 17.91
N CYS A 45 -3.04 18.57 17.34
CA CYS A 45 -4.43 18.17 17.06
C CYS A 45 -5.12 17.41 18.20
N LEU A 46 -4.37 16.96 19.21
CA LEU A 46 -4.89 16.13 20.30
C LEU A 46 -6.10 16.76 21.03
N PRO A 47 -6.12 18.08 21.32
CA PRO A 47 -7.28 18.68 21.99
C PRO A 47 -8.58 18.50 21.22
N LEU A 48 -8.53 18.65 19.89
CA LEU A 48 -9.70 18.47 19.01
C LEU A 48 -10.18 17.01 19.03
N VAL A 49 -9.25 16.06 18.91
CA VAL A 49 -9.57 14.62 18.95
C VAL A 49 -10.15 14.23 20.30
N ARG A 50 -9.59 14.76 21.40
CA ARG A 50 -10.07 14.51 22.76
C ARG A 50 -11.49 15.03 22.96
N SER A 51 -11.79 16.23 22.47
CA SER A 51 -13.16 16.79 22.50
C SER A 51 -14.15 15.87 21.81
N LYS A 52 -13.81 15.38 20.60
CA LYS A 52 -14.67 14.50 19.83
C LYS A 52 -14.86 13.11 20.44
N LEU A 53 -13.81 12.50 20.98
CA LEU A 53 -13.95 11.21 21.67
C LEU A 53 -14.68 11.33 23.01
N ALA A 54 -14.57 12.48 23.69
CA ALA A 54 -15.29 12.75 24.94
C ALA A 54 -16.82 12.81 24.75
N GLU A 55 -17.32 13.26 23.59
CA GLU A 55 -18.75 13.22 23.24
C GLU A 55 -19.33 11.78 23.33
N HIS A 56 -18.49 10.78 23.02
CA HIS A 56 -18.83 9.35 23.12
C HIS A 56 -18.36 8.68 24.42
N GLY A 57 -17.76 9.43 25.35
CA GLY A 57 -17.26 8.90 26.62
C GLY A 57 -15.99 8.03 26.48
N VAL A 58 -15.18 8.23 25.44
CA VAL A 58 -13.90 7.54 25.23
C VAL A 58 -12.75 8.47 25.59
N ASN A 59 -11.79 7.97 26.36
CA ASN A 59 -10.57 8.70 26.69
C ASN A 59 -9.45 8.40 25.68
N ILE A 60 -8.61 9.39 25.43
CA ILE A 60 -7.41 9.27 24.60
C ILE A 60 -6.22 9.82 25.37
N ASP A 61 -5.12 9.07 25.34
CA ASP A 61 -3.88 9.42 26.01
C ASP A 61 -2.70 9.32 25.03
N LEU A 62 -1.80 10.30 25.11
CA LEU A 62 -0.63 10.43 24.26
C LEU A 62 0.63 10.22 25.10
N ASP A 63 1.38 9.17 24.77
CA ASP A 63 2.72 8.94 25.30
C ASP A 63 3.78 9.42 24.30
N LEU A 64 4.52 10.45 24.69
CA LEU A 64 5.60 11.03 23.89
C LEU A 64 6.93 10.29 24.04
N ILE A 65 7.11 9.53 25.12
CA ILE A 65 8.33 8.77 25.40
C ILE A 65 8.33 7.50 24.55
N GLU A 66 7.23 6.74 24.61
CA GLU A 66 7.04 5.56 23.78
C GLU A 66 6.66 5.91 22.33
N GLY A 67 6.10 7.10 22.10
CA GLY A 67 5.54 7.48 20.80
C GLY A 67 4.26 6.68 20.48
N SER A 68 3.38 6.53 21.48
CA SER A 68 2.17 5.73 21.40
C SER A 68 0.92 6.56 21.65
N LEU A 69 -0.16 6.26 20.92
CA LEU A 69 -1.50 6.77 21.17
C LEU A 69 -2.33 5.64 21.74
N SER A 70 -3.01 5.88 22.85
CA SER A 70 -3.91 4.90 23.46
C SER A 70 -5.33 5.46 23.59
N VAL A 71 -6.32 4.61 23.38
CA VAL A 71 -7.75 4.91 23.58
C VAL A 71 -8.35 3.92 24.54
N ARG A 72 -9.19 4.41 25.46
CA ARG A 72 -9.77 3.63 26.56
C ARG A 72 -11.25 3.94 26.70
N THR A 73 -12.07 2.91 26.85
CA THR A 73 -13.49 3.09 27.24
C THR A 73 -13.58 3.52 28.70
N THR A 74 -14.60 4.29 29.04
CA THR A 74 -14.89 4.69 30.42
C THR A 74 -16.23 4.12 30.86
N ARG A 75 -16.56 4.25 32.15
CA ARG A 75 -17.90 3.91 32.66
C ARG A 75 -19.03 4.76 32.04
N LYS A 76 -18.70 5.85 31.35
CA LYS A 76 -19.64 6.73 30.65
C LYS A 76 -19.80 6.37 29.17
N THR A 77 -19.01 5.42 28.66
CA THR A 77 -19.17 4.93 27.29
C THR A 77 -20.47 4.14 27.21
N TRP A 78 -21.35 4.58 26.31
CA TRP A 78 -22.67 3.97 26.11
C TRP A 78 -22.64 3.05 24.89
N ASP A 79 -22.00 3.46 23.79
CA ASP A 79 -21.82 2.63 22.58
C ASP A 79 -20.70 1.60 22.77
N PRO A 80 -20.96 0.29 22.69
CA PRO A 80 -19.92 -0.74 22.78
C PRO A 80 -18.96 -0.77 21.58
N PHE A 81 -19.39 -0.34 20.38
CA PHE A 81 -18.60 -0.44 19.15
C PHE A 81 -17.72 0.78 18.87
N ILE A 82 -17.99 1.93 19.51
CA ILE A 82 -17.22 3.16 19.33
C ILE A 82 -15.72 2.98 19.60
N ILE A 83 -15.34 2.07 20.49
CA ILE A 83 -13.93 1.81 20.80
C ILE A 83 -13.16 1.25 19.60
N LEU A 84 -13.83 0.48 18.72
CA LEU A 84 -13.22 -0.03 17.49
C LEU A 84 -12.97 1.10 16.49
N LYS A 85 -13.90 2.07 16.41
CA LYS A 85 -13.74 3.27 15.60
C LYS A 85 -12.64 4.18 16.14
N ALA A 86 -12.57 4.34 17.47
CA ALA A 86 -11.50 5.10 18.13
C ALA A 86 -10.11 4.47 17.88
N ARG A 87 -10.01 3.13 17.92
CA ARG A 87 -8.82 2.38 17.53
C ARG A 87 -8.43 2.66 16.07
N ASP A 88 -9.40 2.70 15.17
CA ASP A 88 -9.14 2.95 13.76
C ASP A 88 -8.78 4.42 13.50
N LEU A 89 -9.34 5.36 14.27
CA LEU A 89 -8.95 6.77 14.29
C LEU A 89 -7.46 6.94 14.64
N ILE A 90 -6.98 6.35 15.74
CA ILE A 90 -5.56 6.46 16.12
C ILE A 90 -4.64 5.79 15.10
N ARG A 91 -5.10 4.73 14.42
CA ARG A 91 -4.37 4.11 13.31
C ARG A 91 -4.31 5.01 12.08
N LEU A 92 -5.35 5.77 11.77
CA LEU A 92 -5.32 6.73 10.67
C LEU A 92 -4.38 7.90 10.98
N LEU A 93 -4.39 8.41 12.21
CA LEU A 93 -3.49 9.47 12.66
C LEU A 93 -2.01 9.05 12.57
N SER A 94 -1.69 7.81 12.96
CA SER A 94 -0.34 7.26 12.86
C SER A 94 0.12 7.06 11.40
N ARG A 95 -0.81 6.94 10.45
CA ARG A 95 -0.57 6.90 9.00
C ARG A 95 -0.62 8.27 8.33
N SER A 96 -0.54 9.34 9.11
CA SER A 96 -0.54 10.74 8.69
C SER A 96 -1.78 11.19 7.90
N VAL A 97 -2.92 10.56 8.14
CA VAL A 97 -4.20 11.14 7.67
C VAL A 97 -4.45 12.44 8.44
N PRO A 98 -4.90 13.52 7.77
CA PRO A 98 -5.32 14.75 8.44
C PRO A 98 -6.47 14.52 9.41
N VAL A 99 -6.49 15.22 10.54
CA VAL A 99 -7.47 14.99 11.62
C VAL A 99 -8.90 15.20 11.17
N GLU A 100 -9.17 16.28 10.43
CA GLU A 100 -10.51 16.57 9.90
C GLU A 100 -11.08 15.40 9.11
N GLN A 101 -10.24 14.78 8.29
CA GLN A 101 -10.63 13.64 7.49
C GLN A 101 -10.73 12.37 8.36
N ALA A 102 -9.81 12.18 9.30
CA ALA A 102 -9.79 11.01 10.17
C ALA A 102 -11.04 10.95 11.09
N LEU A 103 -11.53 12.09 11.58
CA LEU A 103 -12.69 12.18 12.47
C LEU A 103 -13.98 11.62 11.84
N ARG A 104 -14.08 11.61 10.50
CA ARG A 104 -15.22 11.01 9.78
C ARG A 104 -15.39 9.52 10.05
N ILE A 105 -14.37 8.83 10.58
CA ILE A 105 -14.47 7.41 10.98
C ILE A 105 -15.43 7.17 12.14
N LEU A 106 -15.80 8.22 12.89
CA LEU A 106 -16.76 8.11 13.99
C LEU A 106 -18.18 7.87 13.47
N ASP A 107 -18.47 8.21 12.21
CA ASP A 107 -19.76 7.96 11.55
C ASP A 107 -19.91 6.47 11.20
N ASP A 108 -21.10 5.87 11.37
CA ASP A 108 -21.35 4.44 11.09
C ASP A 108 -21.23 4.06 9.61
N ARG A 109 -21.50 5.02 8.72
CA ARG A 109 -21.47 4.80 7.26
C ARG A 109 -20.05 4.81 6.69
N VAL A 110 -19.06 5.22 7.50
CA VAL A 110 -17.69 5.39 7.07
C VAL A 110 -16.83 4.31 7.73
N ALA A 111 -16.09 3.58 6.92
CA ALA A 111 -15.08 2.65 7.36
C ALA A 111 -13.69 3.11 6.89
N CYS A 112 -12.66 2.49 7.45
CA CYS A 112 -11.28 2.71 7.02
C CYS A 112 -10.65 1.43 6.51
N ASP A 113 -9.68 1.57 5.62
CA ASP A 113 -8.85 0.45 5.16
C ASP A 113 -7.39 0.87 5.02
N ILE A 114 -6.47 0.11 5.61
CA ILE A 114 -5.03 0.36 5.56
C ILE A 114 -4.40 -0.76 4.72
N ILE A 115 -4.18 -0.48 3.45
CA ILE A 115 -3.72 -1.46 2.47
C ILE A 115 -2.18 -1.49 2.50
N LYS A 116 -1.62 -2.63 2.89
CA LYS A 116 -0.17 -2.85 2.86
C LYS A 116 0.28 -3.13 1.43
N ILE A 117 1.05 -2.19 0.86
CA ILE A 117 1.65 -2.33 -0.47
C ILE A 117 3.10 -2.86 -0.42
N SER A 118 3.70 -2.88 0.78
CA SER A 118 5.02 -3.47 1.01
C SER A 118 5.04 -4.97 0.69
N GLY A 119 6.13 -5.44 0.09
CA GLY A 119 6.33 -6.87 -0.21
C GLY A 119 5.69 -7.37 -1.51
N ILE A 120 4.74 -6.64 -2.09
CA ILE A 120 4.13 -7.00 -3.38
C ILE A 120 5.16 -6.91 -4.52
N VAL A 121 6.07 -5.94 -4.43
CA VAL A 121 7.12 -5.71 -5.42
C VAL A 121 8.49 -5.86 -4.75
N ARG A 122 9.29 -6.82 -5.22
CA ARG A 122 10.63 -7.10 -4.66
C ARG A 122 11.65 -5.98 -4.90
N ASN A 123 11.61 -5.36 -6.07
CA ASN A 123 12.57 -4.31 -6.44
C ASN A 123 12.07 -2.93 -5.99
N LYS A 124 12.90 -2.20 -5.23
CA LYS A 124 12.60 -0.88 -4.66
C LYS A 124 12.29 0.18 -5.73
N GLU A 125 13.06 0.26 -6.81
CA GLU A 125 12.82 1.23 -7.88
C GLU A 125 11.47 0.99 -8.58
N ARG A 126 11.17 -0.29 -8.83
CA ARG A 126 9.89 -0.68 -9.44
C ARG A 126 8.72 -0.38 -8.50
N PHE A 127 8.92 -0.58 -7.19
CA PHE A 127 7.94 -0.21 -6.16
C PHE A 127 7.65 1.28 -6.18
N VAL A 128 8.68 2.13 -6.16
CA VAL A 128 8.52 3.60 -6.22
C VAL A 128 7.81 4.03 -7.50
N LYS A 129 8.19 3.47 -8.66
CA LYS A 129 7.52 3.78 -9.94
C LYS A 129 6.04 3.36 -9.97
N ARG A 130 5.69 2.20 -9.39
CA ARG A 130 4.28 1.74 -9.31
C ARG A 130 3.48 2.51 -8.27
N ARG A 131 4.08 2.89 -7.14
CA ARG A 131 3.46 3.77 -6.16
C ARG A 131 3.18 5.15 -6.75
N GLN A 132 4.15 5.74 -7.45
CA GLN A 132 3.97 7.03 -8.13
C GLN A 132 2.90 6.95 -9.22
N ARG A 133 2.82 5.83 -9.95
CA ARG A 133 1.74 5.59 -10.93
C ARG A 133 0.34 5.60 -10.30
N LEU A 134 0.19 5.14 -9.06
CA LEU A 134 -1.10 5.17 -8.35
C LEU A 134 -1.53 6.61 -8.05
N ILE A 135 -0.58 7.48 -7.69
CA ILE A 135 -0.82 8.92 -7.49
C ILE A 135 -1.17 9.59 -8.83
N GLY A 136 -0.41 9.23 -9.87
CA GLY A 136 -0.51 9.81 -11.20
C GLY A 136 0.18 11.18 -11.32
N PRO A 137 0.22 11.74 -12.54
CA PRO A 137 0.72 13.10 -12.74
C PRO A 137 -0.18 14.09 -12.00
N ASN A 138 0.42 15.01 -11.24
CA ASN A 138 -0.27 16.03 -10.44
C ASN A 138 -1.37 15.49 -9.49
N GLY A 139 -1.33 14.20 -9.13
CA GLY A 139 -2.36 13.58 -8.29
C GLY A 139 -3.69 13.31 -9.00
N CYS A 140 -3.79 13.50 -10.33
CA CYS A 140 -5.05 13.36 -11.06
C CYS A 140 -5.64 11.95 -10.99
N THR A 141 -4.79 10.91 -11.00
CA THR A 141 -5.25 9.52 -10.91
C THR A 141 -5.83 9.21 -9.54
N LEU A 142 -5.18 9.69 -8.47
CA LEU A 142 -5.67 9.55 -7.12
C LEU A 142 -6.98 10.30 -6.93
N LYS A 143 -7.08 11.55 -7.39
CA LYS A 143 -8.32 12.33 -7.32
C LYS A 143 -9.48 11.67 -8.07
N ALA A 144 -9.20 11.08 -9.24
CA ALA A 144 -10.22 10.34 -9.99
C ALA A 144 -10.72 9.11 -9.22
N ILE A 145 -9.83 8.40 -8.51
CA ILE A 145 -10.23 7.27 -7.65
C ILE A 145 -11.13 7.78 -6.52
N GLU A 146 -10.73 8.86 -5.84
CA GLU A 146 -11.52 9.45 -4.75
C GLU A 146 -12.94 9.82 -5.17
N LEU A 147 -13.08 10.49 -6.32
CA LEU A 147 -14.38 10.92 -6.86
C LEU A 147 -15.24 9.73 -7.32
N LEU A 148 -14.62 8.67 -7.84
CA LEU A 148 -15.36 7.49 -8.28
C LEU A 148 -15.79 6.61 -7.12
N THR A 149 -15.00 6.48 -6.06
CA THR A 149 -15.34 5.58 -4.94
C THR A 149 -15.97 6.31 -3.75
N ASN A 150 -16.09 7.65 -3.80
CA ASN A 150 -16.48 8.49 -2.65
C ASN A 150 -15.61 8.22 -1.41
N CYS A 151 -14.35 7.85 -1.63
CA CYS A 151 -13.38 7.62 -0.57
C CYS A 151 -12.33 8.72 -0.58
N TYR A 152 -11.73 8.98 0.57
CA TYR A 152 -10.45 9.67 0.68
C TYR A 152 -9.32 8.65 0.62
N VAL A 153 -8.28 8.93 -0.15
CA VAL A 153 -7.16 7.98 -0.33
C VAL A 153 -5.84 8.70 -0.12
N LEU A 154 -5.04 8.22 0.84
CA LEU A 154 -3.70 8.73 1.11
C LEU A 154 -2.66 7.65 0.80
N VAL A 155 -1.78 7.94 -0.15
CA VAL A 155 -0.66 7.05 -0.51
C VAL A 155 0.60 7.53 0.22
N GLN A 156 1.02 6.80 1.26
CA GLN A 156 2.20 7.18 2.04
C GLN A 156 3.10 6.00 2.36
N GLY A 157 4.39 6.16 2.02
CA GLY A 157 5.42 5.18 2.33
C GLY A 157 5.09 3.80 1.73
N ASN A 158 4.78 2.86 2.62
CA ASN A 158 4.58 1.44 2.33
C ASN A 158 3.13 0.99 2.49
N THR A 159 2.21 1.94 2.70
CA THR A 159 0.78 1.70 2.89
C THR A 159 -0.03 2.70 2.09
N VAL A 160 -1.25 2.31 1.75
CA VAL A 160 -2.28 3.22 1.22
C VAL A 160 -3.43 3.19 2.21
N SER A 161 -3.72 4.34 2.81
CA SER A 161 -4.86 4.50 3.72
C SER A 161 -6.06 4.98 2.92
N ALA A 162 -7.21 4.36 3.10
CA ALA A 162 -8.46 4.74 2.49
C ALA A 162 -9.54 4.93 3.56
N LEU A 163 -10.45 5.89 3.36
CA LEU A 163 -11.56 6.18 4.24
C LEU A 163 -12.81 6.44 3.42
N GLY A 164 -13.94 5.80 3.73
CA GLY A 164 -15.19 6.02 3.01
C GLY A 164 -16.18 4.87 3.16
N PRO A 165 -17.18 4.77 2.29
CA PRO A 165 -18.16 3.69 2.32
C PRO A 165 -17.50 2.35 1.96
N HIS A 166 -18.04 1.26 2.51
CA HIS A 166 -17.50 -0.09 2.35
C HIS A 166 -17.29 -0.50 0.88
N ASP A 167 -18.29 -0.28 0.02
CA ASP A 167 -18.21 -0.62 -1.41
C ASP A 167 -17.07 0.12 -2.12
N GLY A 168 -16.91 1.39 -1.76
CA GLY A 168 -15.82 2.23 -2.24
C GLY A 168 -14.45 1.68 -1.82
N LEU A 169 -14.31 1.27 -0.55
CA LEU A 169 -13.08 0.68 -0.02
C LEU A 169 -12.73 -0.62 -0.74
N CYS A 170 -13.69 -1.50 -1.00
CA CYS A 170 -13.48 -2.73 -1.77
C CYS A 170 -12.91 -2.43 -3.17
N HIS A 171 -13.44 -1.40 -3.84
CA HIS A 171 -12.95 -0.96 -5.14
C HIS A 171 -11.54 -0.35 -5.05
N VAL A 172 -11.28 0.51 -4.07
CA VAL A 172 -9.94 1.11 -3.84
C VAL A 172 -8.91 0.01 -3.58
N ARG A 173 -9.19 -0.95 -2.70
CA ARG A 173 -8.32 -2.09 -2.41
C ARG A 173 -7.94 -2.86 -3.66
N ARG A 174 -8.92 -3.20 -4.49
CA ARG A 174 -8.70 -3.88 -5.77
C ARG A 174 -7.80 -3.05 -6.70
N ILE A 175 -8.07 -1.75 -6.83
CA ILE A 175 -7.24 -0.85 -7.66
C ILE A 175 -5.79 -0.82 -7.19
N VAL A 176 -5.57 -0.68 -5.89
CA VAL A 176 -4.25 -0.57 -5.28
C VAL A 176 -3.46 -1.86 -5.48
N GLU A 177 -4.07 -3.00 -5.17
CA GLU A 177 -3.43 -4.32 -5.32
C GLU A 177 -3.11 -4.63 -6.79
N ASP A 178 -4.04 -4.39 -7.71
CA ASP A 178 -3.83 -4.58 -9.14
C ASP A 178 -2.73 -3.67 -9.69
N CYS A 179 -2.69 -2.40 -9.25
CA CYS A 179 -1.65 -1.44 -9.62
C CYS A 179 -0.26 -1.96 -9.21
N MET A 180 -0.15 -2.49 -7.99
CA MET A 180 1.08 -3.11 -7.49
C MET A 180 1.42 -4.40 -8.23
N ARG A 181 0.43 -5.14 -8.77
CA ARG A 181 0.60 -6.33 -9.63
C ARG A 181 0.84 -6.03 -11.11
N ASN A 182 1.21 -4.79 -11.44
CA ASN A 182 1.54 -4.32 -12.79
C ASN A 182 0.35 -4.04 -13.73
N LEU A 183 -0.87 -3.98 -13.22
CA LEU A 183 -1.97 -3.38 -13.98
C LEU A 183 -1.86 -1.86 -13.89
N HIS A 184 -2.28 -1.12 -14.92
CA HIS A 184 -2.33 0.35 -14.83
C HIS A 184 -3.65 0.77 -14.17
N PRO A 185 -3.67 1.69 -13.19
CA PRO A 185 -4.89 2.08 -12.47
C PRO A 185 -5.97 2.65 -13.39
N VAL A 186 -5.57 3.32 -14.48
CA VAL A 186 -6.47 3.82 -15.54
C VAL A 186 -7.43 2.74 -16.07
N TYR A 187 -7.01 1.48 -16.15
CA TYR A 187 -7.90 0.40 -16.60
C TYR A 187 -9.03 0.14 -15.61
N ASN A 188 -8.72 0.12 -14.32
CA ASN A 188 -9.72 -0.05 -13.27
C ASN A 188 -10.62 1.19 -13.16
N ILE A 189 -10.05 2.40 -13.32
CA ILE A 189 -10.81 3.66 -13.38
C ILE A 189 -11.84 3.62 -14.52
N LYS A 190 -11.41 3.27 -15.75
CA LYS A 190 -12.33 3.13 -16.90
C LYS A 190 -13.43 2.10 -16.65
N THR A 191 -13.06 0.97 -16.03
CA THR A 191 -14.01 -0.09 -15.67
C THR A 191 -15.02 0.42 -14.65
N LEU A 192 -14.60 1.18 -13.63
CA LEU A 192 -15.49 1.77 -12.64
C LEU A 192 -16.39 2.87 -13.22
N MET A 193 -15.86 3.71 -14.11
CA MET A 193 -16.67 4.72 -14.82
C MET A 193 -17.79 4.04 -15.60
N LEU A 194 -17.46 3.00 -16.38
CA LEU A 194 -18.44 2.27 -17.16
C LEU A 194 -19.47 1.56 -16.28
N LYS A 195 -19.03 0.95 -15.16
CA LYS A 195 -19.95 0.35 -14.18
C LYS A 195 -20.91 1.38 -13.59
N LYS A 196 -20.44 2.58 -13.26
CA LYS A 196 -21.31 3.65 -12.74
C LYS A 196 -22.34 4.12 -13.76
N GLU A 197 -21.99 4.19 -15.04
CA GLU A 197 -22.96 4.50 -16.09
C GLU A 197 -23.98 3.37 -16.26
N LEU A 198 -23.53 2.11 -16.32
CA LEU A 198 -24.42 0.93 -16.41
C LEU A 198 -25.34 0.78 -15.20
N MET A 199 -24.91 1.20 -14.01
CA MET A 199 -25.72 1.21 -12.79
C MET A 199 -26.92 2.17 -12.87
N LYS A 200 -26.84 3.23 -13.69
CA LYS A 200 -27.95 4.19 -13.86
C LYS A 200 -29.09 3.60 -14.69
N ASP A 201 -28.79 2.60 -15.54
CA ASP A 201 -29.78 1.98 -16.41
C ASP A 201 -30.55 0.87 -15.67
N PRO A 202 -31.84 1.06 -15.35
CA PRO A 202 -32.61 0.08 -14.56
C PRO A 202 -32.81 -1.24 -15.31
N LYS A 203 -32.78 -1.22 -16.65
CA LYS A 203 -32.98 -2.40 -17.49
C LYS A 203 -31.86 -3.43 -17.36
N LEU A 204 -30.64 -2.99 -17.09
CA LEU A 204 -29.46 -3.86 -17.02
C LEU A 204 -29.08 -4.26 -15.59
N ALA A 205 -29.86 -3.86 -14.58
CA ALA A 205 -29.53 -4.06 -13.17
C ALA A 205 -29.34 -5.54 -12.79
N ASN A 206 -30.16 -6.43 -13.38
CA ASN A 206 -30.19 -7.86 -13.09
C ASN A 206 -29.29 -8.70 -14.01
N GLU A 207 -28.66 -8.08 -15.02
CA GLU A 207 -27.82 -8.79 -16.00
C GLU A 207 -26.33 -8.69 -15.64
N SER A 208 -25.54 -9.66 -16.09
CA SER A 208 -24.08 -9.59 -15.95
C SER A 208 -23.47 -8.59 -16.92
N TRP A 209 -22.71 -7.63 -16.39
CA TRP A 209 -22.07 -6.58 -17.20
C TRP A 209 -20.74 -6.98 -17.86
N ASP A 210 -20.28 -8.23 -17.70
CA ASP A 210 -18.98 -8.69 -18.22
C ASP A 210 -18.82 -8.56 -19.74
N ARG A 211 -19.93 -8.44 -20.47
CA ARG A 211 -19.96 -8.16 -21.91
C ARG A 211 -19.48 -6.75 -22.25
N PHE A 212 -19.83 -5.77 -21.41
CA PHE A 212 -19.53 -4.36 -21.62
C PHE A 212 -18.16 -3.98 -21.05
N LEU A 213 -17.67 -4.71 -20.05
CA LEU A 213 -16.39 -4.40 -19.41
C LEU A 213 -15.19 -4.70 -20.34
N PRO A 214 -14.24 -3.75 -20.47
CA PRO A 214 -13.05 -3.96 -21.29
C PRO A 214 -12.18 -5.13 -20.76
N LYS A 215 -11.97 -6.15 -21.59
CA LYS A 215 -11.11 -7.30 -21.24
C LYS A 215 -9.68 -7.03 -21.66
N PHE A 216 -8.86 -6.57 -20.73
CA PHE A 216 -7.42 -6.35 -20.99
C PHE A 216 -6.64 -7.68 -20.95
N LYS A 217 -6.45 -8.31 -22.11
CA LYS A 217 -5.51 -9.43 -22.24
C LYS A 217 -4.08 -8.88 -22.24
N LYS A 218 -3.23 -9.41 -21.36
CA LYS A 218 -1.78 -9.18 -21.45
C LYS A 218 -1.32 -9.71 -22.80
N LYS A 219 -0.91 -8.83 -23.72
CA LYS A 219 -0.18 -9.24 -24.92
C LYS A 219 1.15 -9.81 -24.43
N LEU A 220 1.25 -11.13 -24.35
CA LEU A 220 2.52 -11.83 -24.27
C LEU A 220 3.18 -11.62 -25.64
N THR A 221 3.89 -10.50 -25.82
CA THR A 221 4.77 -10.33 -26.97
C THR A 221 5.66 -11.56 -27.01
N SER A 222 5.60 -12.30 -28.12
CA SER A 222 6.25 -13.59 -28.31
C SER A 222 7.62 -13.59 -27.65
N LEU A 223 7.80 -14.46 -26.65
CA LEU A 223 9.13 -14.75 -26.13
C LEU A 223 10.01 -15.07 -27.34
N LYS A 224 10.94 -14.18 -27.68
CA LYS A 224 12.02 -14.52 -28.60
C LYS A 224 12.60 -15.81 -28.04
N ARG A 225 12.44 -16.92 -28.77
CA ARG A 225 13.11 -18.18 -28.49
C ARG A 225 14.60 -17.90 -28.56
N ARG A 226 15.20 -17.49 -27.45
CA ARG A 226 16.65 -17.47 -27.32
C ARG A 226 17.04 -18.93 -27.41
N SER A 227 17.79 -19.28 -28.46
CA SER A 227 18.49 -20.56 -28.50
C SER A 227 19.24 -20.66 -27.18
N LYS A 228 19.01 -21.76 -26.44
CA LYS A 228 19.74 -22.02 -25.19
C LYS A 228 21.20 -22.18 -25.60
N LYS A 229 21.97 -21.10 -25.56
CA LYS A 229 23.43 -21.19 -25.57
C LYS A 229 23.76 -21.99 -24.31
N GLN A 230 24.26 -23.22 -24.47
CA GLN A 230 24.70 -24.04 -23.35
C GLN A 230 25.64 -23.17 -22.52
N ARG A 231 25.26 -22.86 -21.29
CA ARG A 231 26.15 -22.18 -20.36
C ARG A 231 27.22 -23.19 -19.98
N ALA A 232 28.48 -22.83 -20.18
CA ALA A 232 29.60 -23.60 -19.65
C ALA A 232 29.36 -23.85 -18.15
N ALA A 233 29.66 -25.06 -17.69
CA ALA A 233 29.48 -25.44 -16.30
C ALA A 233 30.18 -24.43 -15.38
N SER A 234 29.46 -23.92 -14.38
CA SER A 234 30.04 -23.02 -13.39
C SER A 234 30.99 -23.81 -12.50
N SER A 235 32.29 -23.75 -12.77
CA SER A 235 33.31 -24.16 -11.81
C SER A 235 33.24 -23.24 -10.60
N SER A 236 33.22 -23.81 -9.40
CA SER A 236 33.32 -23.05 -8.14
C SER A 236 34.71 -22.48 -7.91
N LEU A 237 35.71 -22.97 -8.66
CA LEU A 237 37.06 -22.44 -8.62
C LEU A 237 37.14 -21.21 -9.52
N PRO A 238 37.72 -20.09 -9.04
CA PRO A 238 38.00 -18.96 -9.90
C PRO A 238 38.91 -19.42 -11.05
N SER A 239 38.65 -18.92 -12.26
CA SER A 239 39.58 -19.13 -13.37
C SER A 239 40.95 -18.58 -12.98
N THR A 240 42.02 -19.29 -13.33
CA THR A 240 43.38 -18.82 -13.12
C THR A 240 43.53 -17.43 -13.73
N SER A 241 44.11 -16.49 -12.97
CA SER A 241 44.42 -15.16 -13.49
C SER A 241 45.33 -15.29 -14.70
N VAL A 242 45.11 -14.46 -15.72
CA VAL A 242 46.02 -14.40 -16.87
C VAL A 242 47.39 -13.95 -16.35
N THR A 243 48.42 -14.76 -16.60
CA THR A 243 49.79 -14.45 -16.19
C THR A 243 50.29 -13.19 -16.89
N SER A 244 51.03 -12.34 -16.17
CA SER A 244 51.61 -11.15 -16.78
C SER A 244 52.74 -11.54 -17.73
N LYS A 245 53.13 -10.66 -18.67
CA LYS A 245 54.29 -10.91 -19.54
C LYS A 245 55.56 -11.19 -18.73
N VAL A 246 55.71 -10.53 -17.59
CA VAL A 246 56.84 -10.72 -16.68
C VAL A 246 56.80 -12.12 -16.07
N ASP A 247 55.63 -12.58 -15.64
CA ASP A 247 55.46 -13.94 -15.10
C ASP A 247 55.72 -15.00 -16.18
N GLN A 248 55.27 -14.76 -17.42
CA GLN A 248 55.54 -15.63 -18.57
C GLN A 248 57.04 -15.70 -18.89
N GLU A 249 57.76 -14.56 -18.83
CA GLU A 249 59.21 -14.50 -19.05
C GLU A 249 60.00 -15.14 -17.89
N LEU A 250 59.48 -15.06 -16.66
CA LEU A 250 60.04 -15.74 -15.49
C LEU A 250 59.84 -17.26 -15.58
N GLU A 251 58.65 -17.72 -15.99
CA GLU A 251 58.33 -19.15 -16.23
C GLU A 251 59.20 -19.76 -17.34
N THR A 252 59.43 -19.05 -18.44
CA THR A 252 60.28 -19.52 -19.55
C THR A 252 61.78 -19.38 -19.27
N GLY A 253 62.16 -18.71 -18.18
CA GLY A 253 63.55 -18.39 -17.83
C GLY A 253 64.20 -17.34 -18.73
N GLU A 254 63.45 -16.80 -19.70
CA GLU A 254 63.93 -15.75 -20.59
C GLU A 254 64.19 -14.44 -19.85
N TYR A 255 63.53 -14.21 -18.73
CA TYR A 255 63.71 -13.00 -17.94
C TYR A 255 65.19 -12.78 -17.52
N PHE A 256 65.91 -13.87 -17.20
CA PHE A 256 67.27 -13.80 -16.66
C PHE A 256 68.38 -13.77 -17.73
N LEU A 257 68.07 -14.01 -19.00
CA LEU A 257 69.06 -14.03 -20.08
C LEU A 257 69.50 -12.61 -20.47
N LYS A 258 70.81 -12.39 -20.60
CA LYS A 258 71.34 -11.12 -21.14
C LYS A 258 70.95 -10.97 -22.61
N LYS A 259 70.77 -9.74 -23.11
CA LYS A 259 70.33 -9.46 -24.50
C LYS A 259 71.15 -10.20 -25.57
N LYS A 260 72.45 -10.38 -25.35
CA LYS A 260 73.38 -11.07 -26.24
C LYS A 260 73.18 -12.60 -26.29
N GLU A 261 72.76 -13.20 -25.18
CA GLU A 261 72.44 -14.64 -25.11
C GLU A 261 71.07 -14.94 -25.74
N LYS A 262 70.10 -14.01 -25.57
CA LYS A 262 68.81 -14.08 -26.27
C LYS A 262 68.96 -14.04 -27.79
N SER A 263 69.89 -13.24 -28.33
CA SER A 263 70.13 -13.18 -29.77
C SER A 263 70.78 -14.46 -30.31
N ASN A 264 71.76 -15.03 -29.62
CA ASN A 264 72.41 -16.28 -30.05
C ASN A 264 71.46 -17.49 -30.05
N ARG A 265 70.54 -17.56 -29.09
CA ARG A 265 69.49 -18.61 -29.04
C ARG A 265 68.46 -18.51 -30.17
N LYS A 266 68.26 -17.33 -30.76
CA LYS A 266 67.33 -17.14 -31.87
C LYS A 266 67.94 -17.46 -33.24
N THR A 267 69.26 -17.48 -33.33
CA THR A 267 70.02 -17.75 -34.56
C THR A 267 70.58 -19.18 -34.62
N SER A 268 70.37 -19.98 -33.56
CA SER A 268 70.69 -21.42 -33.51
C SER A 268 69.42 -22.22 -33.74
#